data_AF-A0A7C2YPD9-F1
#
_entry.id   AF-A0A7C2YPD9-F1
#
_cell.length_a   1.000
_cell.length_b   1.000
_cell.length_c   1.000
_cell.angle_alpha   90.00
_cell.angle_beta   90.00
_cell.angle_gamma   90.00
#
_symmetry.space_group_name_H-M   'P 1'
#
loop_
_entity.id
_entity.type
_entity.pdbx_description
1 polymer ?
#
loop_
_entity_poly.entity_id
_entity_poly.type
_entity_poly.pdbx_seq_one_letter_code
_entity_poly.pdbx_strand_id
1 'polypeptide(L)' 'MKITEESLELLRQEFKDKLFKNGIKVCSRLRECPSFGKTIFDYAKNSQGAIDFLNLAKELKRRIK' A
#
# COMPACT_ATOMS: atom_id res chain seq x y z
N MET A 1 14.14 2.84 5.29
CA MET A 1 13.18 3.64 6.08
C MET A 1 12.13 2.71 6.65
N LYS A 2 12.21 2.40 7.95
CA LYS A 2 11.07 1.83 8.69
C LYS A 2 10.30 3.03 9.22
N ILE A 3 9.00 3.11 8.93
CA ILE A 3 8.13 4.06 9.64
C ILE A 3 8.08 3.57 11.09
N THR A 4 8.48 4.41 12.04
CA THR A 4 8.37 4.14 13.47
C THR A 4 6.89 4.18 13.86
N GLU A 5 6.48 3.32 14.80
CA GLU A 5 5.07 3.26 15.27
C GLU A 5 4.56 4.63 15.72
N GLU A 6 5.43 5.43 16.36
CA GLU A 6 5.15 6.81 16.80
C GLU A 6 4.76 7.74 15.64
N SER A 7 5.48 7.68 14.52
CA SER A 7 5.16 8.48 13.33
C SER A 7 3.85 8.04 12.71
N LEU A 8 3.53 6.75 12.78
CA LEU A 8 2.28 6.19 12.26
C LEU A 8 1.09 6.63 13.12
N GLU A 9 1.29 6.72 14.44
CA GLU A 9 0.28 7.19 15.38
C GLU A 9 -0.01 8.68 15.22
N LEU A 10 1.03 9.51 15.06
CA LEU A 10 0.88 10.93 14.76
C LEU A 10 0.11 11.16 13.46
N LEU A 11 0.44 10.41 12.39
CA LEU A 11 -0.29 10.48 11.13
C LEU A 11 -1.75 10.06 11.29
N ARG A 12 -2.05 9.06 12.13
CA ARG A 12 -3.44 8.68 12.44
C ARG A 12 -4.18 9.78 13.20
N GLN A 13 -3.52 10.48 14.13
CA GLN A 13 -4.13 11.57 14.87
C GLN A 13 -4.41 12.80 14.00
N GLU A 14 -3.48 13.17 13.14
CA GLU A 14 -3.60 14.35 12.26
C GLU A 14 -4.54 14.10 11.09
N PHE A 15 -4.38 12.96 10.41
CA PHE A 15 -5.12 12.69 9.17
C PHE A 15 -6.42 11.91 9.41
N LYS A 16 -6.62 11.26 10.56
CA LYS A 16 -7.85 10.53 10.97
C LYS A 16 -8.48 9.77 9.80
N ASP A 17 -9.69 10.16 9.40
CA ASP A 17 -10.45 9.58 8.29
C ASP A 17 -9.81 9.73 6.92
N LYS A 18 -8.85 10.64 6.73
CA LYS A 18 -8.09 10.80 5.48
C LYS A 18 -6.98 9.76 5.33
N LEU A 19 -6.55 9.10 6.42
CA LEU A 19 -5.53 8.05 6.33
C LEU A 19 -6.16 6.71 5.94
N PHE A 20 -5.57 6.04 4.94
CA PHE A 20 -5.99 4.68 4.59
C PHE A 20 -5.60 3.67 5.67
N LYS A 21 -6.48 2.71 5.95
CA LYS A 21 -6.20 1.65 6.93
C LYS A 21 -5.21 0.63 6.38
N ASN A 22 -5.29 0.36 5.08
CA ASN A 22 -4.39 -0.56 4.39
C ASN A 22 -3.13 0.16 3.90
N GLY A 23 -2.02 -0.05 4.61
CA GLY A 23 -0.69 0.40 4.17
C GLY A 23 -0.07 -0.57 3.15
N ILE A 24 0.74 -0.06 2.24
CA ILE A 24 1.47 -0.88 1.26
C ILE A 24 2.81 -1.31 1.87
N LYS A 25 3.01 -2.61 2.06
CA LYS A 25 4.30 -3.12 2.55
C LYS A 25 5.33 -3.12 1.42
N VAL A 26 6.57 -2.76 1.77
CA VAL A 26 7.69 -2.81 0.82
C VAL A 26 8.16 -4.26 0.70
N CYS A 27 8.00 -4.85 -0.48
CA CYS A 27 8.50 -6.19 -0.80
C CYS A 27 9.52 -6.13 -1.96
N SER A 28 10.45 -7.08 -2.01
CA SER A 28 11.48 -7.14 -3.07
C SER A 28 10.86 -7.12 -4.47
N ARG A 29 9.83 -7.95 -4.69
CA ARG A 29 9.07 -8.01 -5.94
C ARG A 29 8.46 -6.67 -6.36
N LEU A 30 8.02 -5.85 -5.39
CA LEU A 30 7.47 -4.52 -5.67
C LEU A 30 8.58 -3.53 -6.08
N ARG A 31 9.78 -3.69 -5.54
CA ARG A 31 10.97 -2.93 -5.94
C ARG A 31 11.52 -3.35 -7.30
N GLU A 32 11.42 -4.62 -7.65
CA GLU A 32 11.93 -5.18 -8.92
C GLU A 32 11.00 -4.87 -10.09
N CYS A 33 9.68 -4.97 -9.87
CA CYS A 33 8.62 -4.69 -10.82
C CYS A 33 8.83 -3.44 -11.73
N PRO A 34 9.15 -2.24 -11.21
CA PRO A 34 9.36 -1.05 -12.04
C PRO A 34 10.54 -1.21 -13.02
N SER A 35 11.59 -1.94 -12.65
CA SER A 35 12.72 -2.23 -13.53
C SER A 35 12.33 -3.09 -14.74
N PHE A 36 11.26 -3.89 -14.61
CA PHE A 36 10.72 -4.71 -15.69
C PHE A 36 9.64 -4.01 -16.51
N GLY A 37 9.29 -2.74 -16.20
CA GLY A 37 8.23 -2.01 -16.90
C GLY A 37 6.84 -2.63 -16.77
N LYS A 38 6.64 -3.51 -15.76
CA LYS A 38 5.39 -4.22 -15.50
C LYS A 38 4.69 -3.61 -14.28
N THR A 39 3.40 -3.85 -14.13
CA THR A 39 2.68 -3.55 -12.88
C THR A 39 2.89 -4.67 -11.87
N ILE A 40 2.69 -4.40 -10.57
CA ILE A 40 2.86 -5.45 -9.55
C ILE A 40 1.89 -6.61 -9.74
N PHE A 41 0.74 -6.35 -10.39
CA PHE A 41 -0.23 -7.37 -10.74
C PHE A 41 0.27 -8.27 -11.87
N ASP A 42 0.93 -7.70 -12.90
CA ASP A 42 1.49 -8.48 -14.00
C ASP A 42 2.77 -9.23 -13.59
N TYR A 43 3.65 -8.54 -12.86
CA TYR A 43 4.93 -9.08 -12.42
C TYR A 43 4.77 -10.14 -11.33
N ALA A 44 3.93 -9.86 -10.32
CA ALA A 44 3.75 -10.75 -9.18
C ALA A 44 2.37 -10.62 -8.53
N LYS A 45 1.33 -11.08 -9.25
CA LYS A 45 -0.08 -11.11 -8.79
C LYS A 45 -0.30 -11.70 -7.40
N ASN A 46 0.50 -12.70 -7.01
CA ASN A 46 0.37 -13.40 -5.72
C ASN A 46 1.32 -12.84 -4.65
N SER A 47 1.99 -11.71 -4.92
CA SER A 47 2.87 -11.08 -3.93
C SER A 47 2.07 -10.29 -2.89
N GLN A 48 2.65 -10.13 -1.70
CA GLN A 48 2.06 -9.31 -0.65
C GLN A 48 1.80 -7.87 -1.12
N GLY A 49 2.70 -7.30 -1.94
CA GLY A 49 2.49 -5.97 -2.52
C GLY A 49 1.27 -5.88 -3.42
N ALA A 50 1.02 -6.89 -4.27
CA ALA A 50 -0.18 -6.93 -5.10
C ALA A 50 -1.47 -7.01 -4.26
N ILE A 51 -1.45 -7.80 -3.18
CA ILE A 51 -2.56 -7.94 -2.24
C ILE A 51 -2.82 -6.61 -1.51
N ASP A 52 -1.77 -5.94 -1.03
CA ASP A 52 -1.88 -4.65 -0.33
C ASP A 52 -2.47 -3.57 -1.26
N PHE A 53 -1.98 -3.48 -2.51
CA PHE A 53 -2.54 -2.56 -3.51
C PHE A 53 -4.00 -2.87 -3.84
N LEU A 54 -4.37 -4.15 -3.94
CA LEU A 54 -5.76 -4.55 -4.18
C LEU A 54 -6.67 -4.14 -3.00
N ASN A 55 -6.21 -4.31 -1.76
CA ASN A 55 -6.94 -3.90 -0.57
C ASN A 55 -7.09 -2.38 -0.51
N LEU A 56 -6.04 -1.63 -0.85
CA LEU A 56 -6.08 -0.17 -0.96
C LEU A 56 -7.11 0.27 -2.02
N ALA A 57 -7.11 -0.35 -3.21
CA ALA A 57 -8.08 -0.04 -4.27
C ALA A 57 -9.53 -0.33 -3.84
N LYS A 58 -9.76 -1.42 -3.09
CA LYS A 58 -11.07 -1.73 -2.50
C LYS A 58 -11.48 -0.69 -1.46
N GLU A 59 -10.56 -0.26 -0.61
CA GLU A 59 -10.81 0.79 0.39
C GLU A 59 -11.14 2.12 -0.28
N LEU A 60 -10.37 2.51 -1.29
CA LEU A 60 -10.61 3.72 -2.08
C LEU A 60 -12.00 3.69 -2.73
N LYS A 61 -12.37 2.57 -3.37
CA LYS A 61 -13.69 2.39 -3.98
C LYS A 61 -14.83 2.55 -2.97
N ARG A 62 -14.62 2.14 -1.70
CA ARG A 62 -15.61 2.33 -0.62
C ARG A 62 -15.68 3.77 -0.10
N ARG A 63 -14.62 4.56 -0.22
CA ARG A 63 -14.59 5.97 0.22
C ARG A 63 -15.16 6.94 -0.82
N ILE A 64 -15.04 6.60 -2.10
CA ILE A 64 -15.53 7.42 -3.22
C ILE A 64 -17.03 7.20 -3.46
N LYS A 65 -17.57 6.06 -3.02
CA LYS A 65 -18.98 5.68 -3.19
C LYS A 65 -19.79 6.07 -1.96
#